data_AF-A0A2V9LPY7-F1
#
_entry.id   AF-A0A2V9LPY7-F1
#
_cell.length_a   1.000
_cell.length_b   1.000
_cell.length_c   1.000
_cell.angle_alpha   90.00
_cell.angle_beta   90.00
_cell.angle_gamma   90.00
#
_symmetry.space_group_name_H-M   'P 1'
#
loop_
_entity.id
_entity.type
_entity.pdbx_description
1 polymer ?
#
loop_
_entity_poly.entity_id
_entity_poly.type
_entity_poly.pdbx_seq_one_letter_code
_entity_poly.pdbx_strand_id
1 'polypeptide(L)'
;MARDPTELSIVQIEKRLLAAMCQAEGGGSVWALAEGSLRNYRWREPSHGAVFAALGELPVRNPALLRELFPAALTRKGFPDLVWQDFFEPCILSDQEARESVQKLLDSEQRA
;
A
#
# COMPACT_ATOMS: atom_id res chain seq x y z
N MET A 1 -20.33 19.06 16.08
CA MET A 1 -19.77 17.73 16.42
C MET A 1 -18.76 17.38 15.34
N ALA A 2 -17.53 17.84 15.49
CA ALA A 2 -16.44 17.53 14.58
C ALA A 2 -15.95 16.13 14.95
N ARG A 3 -16.10 15.16 14.03
CA ARG A 3 -15.39 13.88 14.13
C ARG A 3 -13.89 14.22 14.18
N ASP A 4 -13.18 13.77 15.20
CA ASP A 4 -11.72 13.79 15.24
C ASP A 4 -11.14 13.33 13.89
N PRO A 5 -10.42 14.17 13.13
CA PRO A 5 -9.94 13.81 11.80
C PRO A 5 -8.71 12.87 11.79
N THR A 6 -8.29 12.34 12.94
CA THR A 6 -6.95 11.74 13.11
C THR A 6 -6.95 10.22 13.34
N GLU A 7 -8.10 9.58 13.53
CA GLU A 7 -8.18 8.11 13.57
C GLU A 7 -8.49 7.58 12.17
N LEU A 8 -7.45 7.54 11.33
CA LEU A 8 -7.50 6.76 10.11
C LEU A 8 -7.68 5.29 10.51
N SER A 9 -8.72 4.67 10.01
CA SER A 9 -8.92 3.23 10.14
C SER A 9 -7.74 2.47 9.53
N ILE A 10 -7.52 1.23 10.00
CA ILE A 10 -6.45 0.35 9.49
C ILE A 10 -6.50 0.25 7.95
N VAL A 11 -7.69 0.13 7.37
CA VAL A 11 -7.90 0.08 5.91
C VAL A 11 -7.46 1.38 5.22
N GLN A 12 -7.70 2.53 5.82
CA GLN A 12 -7.22 3.82 5.27
C GLN A 12 -5.70 3.95 5.38
N ILE A 13 -5.09 3.43 6.45
CA ILE A 13 -3.64 3.39 6.62
C ILE A 13 -3.01 2.48 5.57
N GLU A 14 -3.58 1.29 5.34
CA GLU A 14 -3.18 0.37 4.27
C GLU A 14 -3.21 1.08 2.90
N LYS A 15 -4.33 1.72 2.54
CA LYS A 15 -4.48 2.42 1.26
C LYS A 15 -3.43 3.53 1.09
N ARG A 16 -3.20 4.36 2.12
CA ARG A 16 -2.21 5.45 2.06
C ARG A 16 -0.79 4.91 1.89
N LEU A 17 -0.44 3.83 2.58
CA LEU A 17 0.88 3.23 2.46
C LEU A 17 1.09 2.65 1.07
N LEU A 18 0.10 1.93 0.53
CA LEU A 18 0.14 1.41 -0.84
C LEU A 18 0.26 2.54 -1.86
N ALA A 19 -0.47 3.64 -1.67
CA ALA A 19 -0.36 4.79 -2.56
C ALA A 19 1.04 5.42 -2.54
N ALA A 20 1.64 5.57 -1.35
CA ALA A 20 3.02 6.03 -1.24
C ALA A 20 4.02 5.07 -1.90
N MET A 21 3.80 3.75 -1.81
CA MET A 21 4.62 2.75 -2.51
C MET A 21 4.48 2.86 -4.03
N CYS A 22 3.28 3.09 -4.55
CA CYS A 22 3.05 3.28 -5.98
C CYS A 22 3.76 4.53 -6.54
N GLN A 23 3.93 5.57 -5.71
CA GLN A 23 4.58 6.83 -6.09
C GLN A 23 6.09 6.86 -5.82
N ALA A 24 6.59 5.99 -4.93
CA ALA A 24 8.00 5.98 -4.53
C ALA A 24 8.89 5.48 -5.67
N GLU A 25 9.38 6.41 -6.48
CA GLU A 25 10.36 6.14 -7.53
C GLU A 25 11.60 5.42 -6.99
N GLY A 26 11.98 4.33 -7.67
CA GLY A 26 13.21 3.59 -7.39
C GLY A 26 13.16 2.68 -6.17
N GLY A 27 12.01 2.55 -5.51
CA GLY A 27 11.90 1.76 -4.28
C GLY A 27 12.59 2.44 -3.11
N GLY A 28 12.18 3.69 -2.83
CA GLY A 28 12.65 4.45 -1.68
C GLY A 28 12.46 3.73 -0.34
N SER A 29 12.91 4.36 0.74
CA SER A 29 12.91 3.79 2.09
C SER A 29 11.54 3.25 2.55
N VAL A 30 10.44 3.88 2.11
CA VAL A 30 9.05 3.42 2.34
C VAL A 30 8.81 2.02 1.78
N TRP A 31 9.33 1.73 0.58
CA TRP A 31 9.16 0.45 -0.09
C TRP A 31 9.90 -0.67 0.65
N ALA A 32 11.17 -0.45 0.99
CA ALA A 32 11.97 -1.42 1.72
C ALA A 32 11.40 -1.69 3.13
N LEU A 33 10.89 -0.65 3.78
CA LEU A 33 10.23 -0.76 5.07
C LEU A 33 8.93 -1.57 4.98
N ALA A 34 8.06 -1.22 4.03
CA ALA A 34 6.79 -1.92 3.84
C ALA A 34 7.00 -3.38 3.41
N GLU A 35 7.93 -3.63 2.48
CA GLU A 35 8.31 -4.98 2.05
C GLU A 35 8.88 -5.81 3.21
N GLY A 36 9.78 -5.25 4.02
CA GLY A 36 10.38 -5.97 5.14
C GLY A 36 9.40 -6.26 6.28
N SER A 37 8.53 -5.29 6.60
CA SER A 37 7.64 -5.37 7.75
C SER A 37 6.28 -5.99 7.44
N LEU A 38 5.70 -5.73 6.27
CA LEU A 38 4.34 -6.15 5.92
C LEU A 38 4.28 -7.42 5.07
N ARG A 39 5.42 -8.08 4.80
CA ARG A 39 5.45 -9.35 4.07
C ARG A 39 4.57 -10.44 4.68
N ASN A 40 4.51 -10.47 6.02
CA ASN A 40 3.71 -11.43 6.78
C ASN A 40 2.40 -10.83 7.33
N TYR A 41 2.14 -9.56 7.03
CA TYR A 41 0.98 -8.86 7.55
C TYR A 41 -0.30 -9.36 6.88
N ARG A 42 -1.32 -9.64 7.69
CA ARG A 42 -2.64 -10.04 7.20
C ARG A 42 -3.50 -8.80 6.91
N TRP A 43 -3.53 -8.43 5.63
CA TRP A 43 -4.35 -7.34 5.11
C TRP A 43 -5.83 -7.49 5.49
N ARG A 44 -6.43 -6.39 5.96
CA ARG A 44 -7.87 -6.34 6.26
C ARG A 44 -8.69 -6.34 4.99
N GLU A 45 -8.24 -5.61 3.97
CA GLU A 45 -8.83 -5.64 2.66
C GLU A 45 -8.05 -6.58 1.72
N PRO A 46 -8.68 -7.65 1.17
CA PRO A 46 -8.00 -8.57 0.26
C PRO A 46 -7.47 -7.88 -1.01
N SER A 47 -8.16 -6.83 -1.46
CA SER A 47 -7.75 -5.89 -2.51
C SER A 47 -6.37 -5.29 -2.21
N HIS A 48 -6.15 -4.80 -1.00
CA HIS A 48 -4.89 -4.20 -0.57
C HIS A 48 -3.74 -5.23 -0.58
N GLY A 49 -4.01 -6.44 -0.10
CA GLY A 49 -3.06 -7.55 -0.19
C GLY A 49 -2.71 -7.91 -1.63
N ALA A 50 -3.69 -7.89 -2.55
CA ALA A 50 -3.45 -8.14 -3.96
C ALA A 50 -2.61 -7.02 -4.62
N VAL A 51 -2.87 -5.76 -4.28
CA VAL A 51 -2.08 -4.59 -4.71
C VAL A 51 -0.64 -4.71 -4.24
N PHE A 52 -0.43 -5.02 -2.95
CA PHE A 52 0.91 -5.22 -2.39
C PHE A 52 1.65 -6.38 -3.05
N ALA A 53 0.97 -7.51 -3.25
CA ALA A 53 1.55 -8.67 -3.92
C ALA A 53 1.89 -8.36 -5.39
N ALA A 54 1.00 -7.63 -6.10
CA ALA A 54 1.25 -7.19 -7.47
C ALA A 54 2.45 -6.25 -7.54
N LEU A 55 2.57 -5.29 -6.61
CA LEU A 55 3.75 -4.43 -6.50
C LEU A 55 5.03 -5.26 -6.34
N GLY A 56 5.05 -6.22 -5.42
CA GLY A 56 6.23 -7.06 -5.15
C GLY A 56 6.62 -8.01 -6.28
N GLU A 57 5.68 -8.40 -7.14
CA GLU A 57 5.96 -9.24 -8.32
C GLU A 57 6.53 -8.45 -9.50
N LEU A 58 6.31 -7.14 -9.54
CA LEU A 58 6.77 -6.31 -10.65
C LEU A 58 8.26 -5.98 -10.46
N PRO A 59 9.12 -6.27 -11.45
CA PRO A 59 10.57 -5.99 -11.35
C PRO A 59 10.89 -4.50 -11.48
N VAL A 60 9.88 -3.65 -11.64
CA VAL A 60 10.01 -2.22 -11.87
C VAL A 60 9.43 -1.46 -10.69
N ARG A 61 10.14 -0.41 -10.27
CA ARG A 61 9.71 0.49 -9.19
C ARG A 61 9.49 1.91 -9.72
N ASN A 62 9.23 2.01 -11.02
CA ASN A 62 8.91 3.27 -11.68
C ASN A 62 7.38 3.42 -11.72
N PRO A 63 6.81 4.51 -11.19
CA PRO A 63 5.36 4.72 -11.12
C PRO A 63 4.68 4.65 -12.49
N ALA A 64 5.33 5.12 -13.56
CA ALA A 64 4.76 5.06 -14.91
C ALA A 64 4.63 3.61 -15.40
N LEU A 65 5.70 2.82 -15.28
CA LEU A 65 5.70 1.41 -15.66
C LEU A 65 4.79 0.57 -14.75
N LEU A 66 4.75 0.91 -13.46
CA LEU A 66 3.83 0.29 -12.52
C LEU A 66 2.39 0.47 -12.98
N ARG A 67 1.97 1.69 -13.37
CA ARG A 67 0.60 1.94 -13.91
C ARG A 67 0.27 1.12 -15.15
N GLU A 68 1.24 0.86 -16.01
CA GLU A 68 1.04 0.05 -17.21
C GLU A 68 0.91 -1.44 -16.90
N LEU A 69 1.71 -1.96 -15.96
CA LEU A 69 1.77 -3.39 -15.64
C LEU A 69 0.77 -3.79 -14.54
N PHE A 70 0.35 -2.85 -13.70
CA PHE A 70 -0.58 -3.07 -12.59
C PHE A 70 -1.88 -3.78 -12.98
N PRO A 71 -2.60 -3.34 -14.02
CA PRO A 71 -3.88 -3.93 -14.39
C PRO A 71 -3.73 -5.40 -14.75
N ALA A 72 -2.65 -5.74 -15.47
CA ALA A 72 -2.35 -7.12 -15.84
C ALA A 72 -1.98 -7.97 -14.62
N ALA A 73 -1.21 -7.43 -13.67
CA ALA A 73 -0.86 -8.11 -12.43
C ALA A 73 -2.10 -8.38 -11.56
N LEU A 74 -2.97 -7.39 -11.37
CA LEU A 74 -4.21 -7.52 -10.61
C LEU A 74 -5.20 -8.51 -11.26
N THR A 75 -5.33 -8.47 -12.59
CA THR A 75 -6.15 -9.43 -13.33
C THR A 75 -5.67 -10.87 -13.09
N ARG A 76 -4.35 -11.12 -13.11
CA ARG A 76 -3.76 -12.43 -12.80
C ARG A 76 -3.99 -12.87 -11.35
N LYS A 77 -4.13 -11.92 -10.42
CA LYS A 77 -4.49 -12.17 -9.03
C LYS A 77 -5.99 -12.40 -8.81
N GLY A 78 -6.83 -12.27 -9.84
CA GLY A 78 -8.28 -12.40 -9.72
C GLY A 78 -8.99 -11.13 -9.28
N PHE A 79 -8.34 -9.96 -9.42
CA PHE A 79 -8.91 -8.64 -9.10
C PHE A 79 -9.01 -7.74 -10.35
N PRO A 80 -9.70 -8.15 -11.43
CA PRO A 80 -9.83 -7.33 -12.64
C PRO A 80 -10.67 -6.05 -12.41
N ASP A 81 -11.63 -6.09 -11.48
CA ASP A 81 -12.55 -4.97 -11.19
C ASP A 81 -12.03 -3.99 -10.13
N LEU A 82 -10.82 -4.21 -9.62
CA LEU A 82 -10.26 -3.33 -8.60
C LEU A 82 -9.96 -1.94 -9.18
N VAL A 83 -10.47 -0.89 -8.53
CA VAL A 83 -10.17 0.50 -8.89
C VAL A 83 -8.76 0.86 -8.41
N TRP A 84 -7.76 0.36 -9.13
CA TRP A 84 -6.36 0.53 -8.76
C TRP A 84 -5.83 1.96 -8.98
N GLN A 85 -6.55 2.77 -9.75
CA GLN A 85 -6.18 4.15 -10.07
C GLN A 85 -6.10 5.02 -8.82
N ASP A 86 -6.92 4.74 -7.81
CA ASP A 86 -6.91 5.39 -6.48
C ASP A 86 -5.55 5.27 -5.77
N PHE A 87 -4.80 4.18 -5.97
CA PHE A 87 -3.48 4.02 -5.36
C PHE A 87 -2.40 4.85 -6.09
N PHE A 88 -2.69 5.36 -7.28
CA PHE A 88 -1.79 6.26 -8.01
C PHE A 88 -2.18 7.74 -7.84
N GLU A 89 -3.10 8.04 -6.93
CA GLU A 89 -3.32 9.43 -6.50
C GLU A 89 -2.08 9.97 -5.79
N PRO A 90 -1.82 11.28 -5.87
CA PRO A 90 -0.65 11.90 -5.22
C PRO A 90 -0.77 11.76 -3.70
N CYS A 91 -0.03 10.79 -3.14
CA CYS A 91 0.09 10.57 -1.71
C CYS A 91 1.57 10.72 -1.32
N ILE A 92 1.89 11.86 -0.70
CA ILE A 92 3.23 12.10 -0.16
C ILE A 92 3.19 11.68 1.30
N LEU A 93 3.85 10.56 1.61
CA LEU A 93 4.17 10.18 2.97
C LEU A 93 5.64 10.46 3.22
N SER A 94 5.93 11.15 4.32
CA SER A 94 7.29 11.25 4.84
C SER A 94 7.75 9.87 5.33
N ASP A 95 9.06 9.63 5.36
CA ASP A 95 9.61 8.37 5.89
C ASP A 95 9.13 8.06 7.32
N GLN A 96 9.01 9.10 8.14
CA GLN A 96 8.45 9.02 9.49
C GLN A 96 6.98 8.58 9.48
N GLU A 97 6.14 9.18 8.63
CA GLU A 97 4.71 8.84 8.53
C GLU A 97 4.51 7.42 8.00
N ALA A 98 5.37 6.96 7.08
CA ALA A 98 5.37 5.58 6.60
C ALA A 98 5.71 4.59 7.72
N ARG A 99 6.72 4.89 8.55
CA ARG A 99 7.06 4.08 9.74
C ARG A 99 5.93 4.03 10.74
N GLU A 100 5.33 5.16 11.05
CA GLU A 100 4.18 5.20 11.96
C GLU A 100 3.00 4.41 11.40
N SER A 101 2.76 4.48 10.09
CA SER A 101 1.71 3.72 9.42
C SER A 101 1.96 2.21 9.51
N VAL A 102 3.15 1.75 9.14
CA VAL A 102 3.55 0.34 9.25
C VAL A 102 3.43 -0.14 10.69
N GLN A 103 3.92 0.64 11.67
CA GLN A 103 3.86 0.28 13.08
C GLN A 103 2.42 0.15 13.58
N LYS A 104 1.51 1.03 13.15
CA LYS A 104 0.08 0.95 13.47
C LYS A 104 -0.58 -0.28 12.86
N LEU A 105 -0.24 -0.64 11.61
CA LEU A 105 -0.74 -1.86 10.98
C LEU A 105 -0.30 -3.09 11.77
N LEU A 106 0.99 -3.18 12.14
CA LEU A 106 1.52 -4.30 12.92
C LEU A 106 0.91 -4.40 14.33
N ASP A 107 0.71 -3.28 15.03
CA ASP A 107 0.04 -3.28 16.34
C ASP A 107 -1.42 -3.77 16.23
N SER A 108 -2.10 -3.40 15.15
CA SER A 108 -3.48 -3.84 14.88
C SER A 108 -3.61 -5.33 14.55
N GLU A 109 -2.52 -5.97 14.12
CA GLU A 109 -2.47 -7.41 13.90
C GLU A 109 -2.27 -8.15 15.23
N GLN A 110 -1.36 -7.68 16.09
CA GLN A 110 -1.06 -8.31 17.38
C GLN A 110 -2.22 -8.27 18.37
N ARG A 111 -3.19 -7.37 18.17
CA ARG A 111 -4.39 -7.25 19.01
C ARG A 111 -5.59 -8.05 18.49
N ALA A 112 -5.50 -8.69 17.33
CA ALA A 112 -6.61 -9.37 16.65
C ALA A 112 -6.48 -10.89 16.66
#